data_AF-A0A0M2HX96-F1
#
_entry.id   AF-A0A0M2HX96-F1
#
_cell.length_a   1.000
_cell.length_b   1.000
_cell.length_c   1.000
_cell.angle_alpha   90.00
_cell.angle_beta   90.00
_cell.angle_gamma   90.00
#
_symmetry.space_group_name_H-M   'P 1'
#
loop_
_entity.id
_entity.type
_entity.pdbx_description
1 polymer ?
#
loop_
_entity_poly.entity_id
_entity_poly.type
_entity_poly.pdbx_seq_one_letter_code
_entity_poly.pdbx_strand_id
1 'polypeptide(L)'
;MTTSSDTATAVIDVHGTGTVTVGGITRGIAEPGENAARTQIMATVLAHARDSRRAVVLTAQDSEGQTRVVIYPDGRAEPVAIPEPLATAVVQTGPVPAPRPPGHVPAPVVPQNVGGLPEEIEHTVYVSRPPQLQGWQLTFSTGSTATIWGSGLIGRRPAQDANEPRDHIIALDDPTRTVSRLHLEFGTTEGRLWIADRRSANGTRIVRGREVIDCTPAERYWIAPGSLIEMGDQTFTVSLSEGR
;
A
#
# COMPACT_ATOMS: atom_id res chain seq x y z
N MET A 1 37.23 -1.13 -0.50
CA MET A 1 37.26 0.20 -1.15
C MET A 1 36.29 1.08 -0.37
N THR A 2 36.80 2.07 0.35
CA THR A 2 35.97 2.96 1.16
C THR A 2 35.28 3.93 0.23
N THR A 3 34.05 3.61 -0.20
CA THR A 3 33.24 4.47 -1.04
C THR A 3 32.92 5.72 -0.22
N SER A 4 33.66 6.79 -0.48
CA SER A 4 33.46 8.06 0.19
C SER A 4 32.20 8.66 -0.42
N SER A 5 31.06 8.46 0.23
CA SER A 5 29.75 8.92 -0.27
C SER A 5 29.49 10.36 0.16
N ASP A 6 28.99 11.19 -0.76
CA ASP A 6 28.52 12.54 -0.46
C ASP A 6 27.14 12.43 0.22
N THR A 7 26.75 13.39 1.05
CA THR A 7 25.45 13.37 1.74
C THR A 7 24.57 14.52 1.28
N ALA A 8 23.32 14.21 0.95
CA ALA A 8 22.29 15.17 0.62
C ALA A 8 21.11 15.00 1.57
N THR A 9 20.48 16.10 1.98
CA THR A 9 19.32 16.09 2.87
C THR A 9 18.20 16.88 2.23
N ALA A 10 16.99 16.35 2.19
CA ALA A 10 15.81 17.05 1.70
C ALA A 10 14.71 17.03 2.75
N VAL A 11 13.99 18.12 2.88
CA VAL A 11 12.81 18.23 3.75
C VAL A 11 11.66 18.70 2.88
N ILE A 12 10.55 17.97 2.88
CA ILE A 12 9.36 18.26 2.08
C ILE A 12 8.15 18.30 3.01
N ASP A 13 7.36 19.35 2.89
CA ASP A 13 6.10 19.51 3.60
C ASP A 13 4.92 18.97 2.77
N VAL A 14 3.79 18.69 3.44
CA VAL A 14 2.55 18.17 2.82
C VAL A 14 2.02 19.06 1.69
N HIS A 15 2.38 20.33 1.70
CA HIS A 15 2.00 21.30 0.67
C HIS A 15 2.90 21.27 -0.59
N GLY A 16 3.88 20.36 -0.68
CA GLY A 16 4.81 20.29 -1.82
C GLY A 16 5.92 21.36 -1.80
N THR A 17 6.01 22.10 -0.70
CA THR A 17 7.09 23.04 -0.44
C THR A 17 8.17 22.36 0.40
N GLY A 18 9.43 22.63 0.10
CA GLY A 18 10.53 21.95 0.75
C GLY A 18 11.87 22.61 0.52
N THR A 19 12.91 22.03 1.09
CA THR A 19 14.29 22.42 0.83
C THR A 19 15.11 21.17 0.55
N VAL A 20 16.05 21.27 -0.39
CA VAL A 20 17.04 20.23 -0.65
C VAL A 20 18.42 20.81 -0.44
N THR A 21 19.23 20.16 0.37
CA THR A 21 20.63 20.50 0.61
C THR A 21 21.51 19.43 0.01
N VAL A 22 22.34 19.78 -0.96
CA VAL A 22 23.24 18.86 -1.67
C VAL A 22 24.64 19.47 -1.68
N GLY A 23 25.65 18.74 -1.19
CA GLY A 23 27.03 19.25 -1.13
C GLY A 23 27.18 20.56 -0.33
N GLY A 24 26.31 20.80 0.65
CA GLY A 24 26.27 22.03 1.46
C GLY A 24 25.49 23.20 0.84
N ILE A 25 24.90 23.03 -0.35
CA ILE A 25 24.09 24.06 -1.01
C ILE A 25 22.61 23.75 -0.80
N THR A 26 21.91 24.61 -0.06
CA THR A 26 20.46 24.51 0.15
C THR A 26 19.70 25.24 -0.97
N ARG A 27 18.75 24.53 -1.59
CA ARG A 27 17.82 25.03 -2.61
C ARG A 27 16.38 24.87 -2.11
N GLY A 28 15.59 25.94 -2.24
CA GLY A 28 14.15 25.88 -2.01
C GLY A 28 13.43 25.17 -3.15
N ILE A 29 12.41 24.39 -2.80
CA ILE A 29 11.56 23.67 -3.74
C ILE A 29 10.13 24.11 -3.47
N ALA A 30 9.46 24.60 -4.51
CA ALA A 30 8.07 25.01 -4.47
C ALA A 30 7.40 24.46 -5.72
N GLU A 31 7.01 23.19 -5.64
CA GLU A 31 6.36 22.48 -6.73
C GLU A 31 4.89 22.21 -6.38
N PRO A 32 3.99 22.08 -7.36
CA PRO A 32 2.56 21.84 -7.14
C PRO A 32 2.31 20.38 -6.69
N GLY A 33 2.68 20.08 -5.45
CA GLY A 33 2.46 18.79 -4.79
C GLY A 33 3.75 18.02 -4.46
N GLU A 34 3.64 17.15 -3.45
CA GLU A 34 4.75 16.38 -2.87
C GLU A 34 5.48 15.51 -3.91
N ASN A 35 4.75 14.92 -4.87
CA ASN A 35 5.35 14.05 -5.88
C ASN A 35 6.22 14.82 -6.89
N ALA A 36 5.83 16.04 -7.25
CA ALA A 36 6.62 16.91 -8.13
C ALA A 36 7.88 17.40 -7.40
N ALA A 37 7.74 17.82 -6.13
CA ALA A 37 8.87 18.17 -5.27
C ALA A 37 9.87 17.01 -5.15
N ARG A 38 9.38 15.79 -4.89
CA ARG A 38 10.21 14.59 -4.75
C ARG A 38 10.95 14.23 -6.05
N THR A 39 10.30 14.39 -7.19
CA THR A 39 10.90 14.18 -8.52
C THR A 39 12.04 15.18 -8.77
N GLN A 40 11.81 16.46 -8.44
CA GLN A 40 12.82 17.52 -8.60
C GLN A 40 14.02 17.32 -7.66
N ILE A 41 13.80 16.86 -6.44
CA ILE A 41 14.85 16.51 -5.47
C ILE A 41 15.72 15.39 -6.02
N MET A 42 15.09 14.30 -6.46
CA MET A 42 15.83 13.17 -7.04
C MET A 42 16.64 13.60 -8.27
N ALA A 43 16.04 14.40 -9.16
CA ALA A 43 16.75 14.93 -10.33
C ALA A 43 17.96 15.78 -9.95
N THR A 44 17.81 16.65 -8.94
CA THR A 44 18.89 17.52 -8.45
C THR A 44 20.02 16.71 -7.83
N VAL A 45 19.70 15.72 -7.00
CA VAL A 45 20.70 14.88 -6.33
C VAL A 45 21.39 13.96 -7.33
N LEU A 46 20.66 13.43 -8.31
CA LEU A 46 21.24 12.63 -9.39
C LEU A 46 22.19 13.44 -10.26
N ALA A 47 21.84 14.69 -10.59
CA ALA A 47 22.74 15.57 -11.32
C ALA A 47 24.04 15.81 -10.55
N HIS A 48 23.96 16.02 -9.23
CA HIS A 48 25.14 16.17 -8.37
C HIS A 48 25.96 14.87 -8.26
N ALA A 49 25.31 13.71 -8.14
CA ALA A 49 26.00 12.40 -8.12
C ALA A 49 26.78 12.15 -9.41
N ARG A 50 26.22 12.55 -10.56
CA ARG A 50 26.86 12.47 -11.88
C ARG A 50 28.06 13.40 -12.00
N ASP A 51 27.88 14.66 -11.60
CA ASP A 51 28.94 15.68 -11.66
C ASP A 51 30.12 15.32 -10.75
N SER A 52 29.83 14.90 -9.52
CA SER A 52 30.83 14.47 -8.54
C SER A 52 31.39 13.06 -8.79
N ARG A 53 30.79 12.28 -9.71
CA ARG A 53 31.07 10.85 -9.98
C ARG A 53 31.10 9.98 -8.71
N ARG A 54 30.32 10.35 -7.69
CA ARG A 54 30.28 9.68 -6.40
C ARG A 54 28.84 9.35 -6.03
N ALA A 55 28.67 8.26 -5.30
CA ALA A 55 27.37 7.93 -4.75
C ALA A 55 26.97 8.98 -3.71
N VAL A 56 25.74 9.47 -3.80
CA VAL A 56 25.19 10.47 -2.90
C VAL A 56 24.10 9.81 -2.06
N VAL A 57 24.23 9.88 -0.74
CA VAL A 57 23.21 9.41 0.16
C VAL A 57 22.22 10.53 0.39
N LEU A 58 21.03 10.39 -0.19
CA LEU A 58 19.91 11.29 0.02
C LEU A 58 19.11 10.85 1.24
N THR A 59 18.95 11.74 2.20
CA THR A 59 17.99 11.60 3.30
C THR A 59 16.84 12.56 3.07
N ALA A 60 15.69 12.03 2.66
CA ALA A 60 14.47 12.80 2.47
C ALA A 60 13.60 12.66 3.72
N GLN A 61 13.18 13.77 4.30
CA GLN A 61 12.23 13.84 5.39
C GLN A 61 10.94 14.44 4.86
N ASP A 62 9.87 13.64 4.90
CA ASP A 62 8.54 14.02 4.47
C ASP A 62 7.54 13.84 5.62
N SER A 63 6.26 14.08 5.35
CA SER A 63 5.18 13.88 6.32
C SER A 63 4.95 12.40 6.70
N GLU A 64 5.41 11.46 5.86
CA GLU A 64 5.34 10.02 6.08
C GLU A 64 6.54 9.48 6.88
N GLY A 65 7.61 10.26 7.04
CA GLY A 65 8.77 9.94 7.88
C GLY A 65 10.10 10.29 7.21
N GLN A 66 11.17 9.67 7.68
CA GLN A 66 12.50 9.83 7.07
C GLN A 66 12.79 8.63 6.16
N THR A 67 13.11 8.90 4.89
CA THR A 67 13.57 7.92 3.92
C THR A 67 15.04 8.17 3.59
N ARG A 68 15.84 7.11 3.47
CA ARG A 68 17.24 7.20 3.03
C ARG A 68 17.43 6.41 1.73
N VAL A 69 18.06 7.03 0.74
CA VAL A 69 18.29 6.44 -0.58
C VAL A 69 19.72 6.73 -1.00
N VAL A 70 20.43 5.74 -1.51
CA VAL A 70 21.75 5.93 -2.15
C VAL A 70 21.52 6.12 -3.64
N ILE A 71 21.91 7.28 -4.15
CA ILE A 71 21.82 7.63 -5.57
C ILE A 71 23.22 7.51 -6.17
N TYR A 72 23.38 6.58 -7.09
CA TYR A 72 24.63 6.33 -7.80
C TYR A 72 24.72 7.18 -9.08
N PRO A 73 25.95 7.50 -9.54
CA PRO A 73 26.16 8.31 -10.75
C PRO A 73 25.56 7.70 -12.03
N ASP A 74 25.42 6.39 -12.07
CA ASP A 74 24.85 5.64 -13.20
C ASP A 74 23.31 5.77 -13.28
N GLY A 75 22.68 6.45 -12.31
CA GLY A 75 21.23 6.62 -12.25
C GLY A 75 20.51 5.56 -11.43
N ARG A 76 21.23 4.62 -10.82
CA ARG A 76 20.63 3.68 -9.87
C ARG A 76 20.33 4.41 -8.56
N ALA A 77 19.16 4.15 -8.00
CA ALA A 77 18.76 4.62 -6.68
C ALA A 77 18.38 3.39 -5.85
N GLU A 78 19.13 3.14 -4.78
CA GLU A 78 18.87 2.02 -3.87
C GLU A 78 18.34 2.55 -2.54
N PRO A 79 17.14 2.14 -2.10
CA PRO A 79 16.65 2.48 -0.77
C PRO A 79 17.54 1.81 0.27
N VAL A 80 18.02 2.61 1.23
CA VAL A 80 18.76 2.10 2.38
C VAL A 80 17.79 2.07 3.55
N ALA A 81 17.55 0.87 4.07
CA ALA A 81 16.81 0.70 5.32
C ALA A 81 17.51 1.53 6.41
N ILE A 82 16.80 2.54 6.93
CA ILE A 82 17.15 3.09 8.23
C ILE A 82 16.91 1.96 9.24
N PRO A 83 17.89 1.57 10.07
CA PRO A 83 17.63 0.60 11.11
C PRO A 83 16.56 1.20 12.02
N GLU A 84 15.35 0.64 11.99
CA GLU A 84 14.34 0.98 12.99
C GLU A 84 14.95 0.68 14.36
N PRO A 85 14.83 1.60 15.34
CA PRO A 85 15.22 1.27 16.70
C PRO A 85 14.44 0.02 17.07
N LEU A 86 15.16 -1.06 17.37
CA LEU A 86 14.63 -2.34 17.82
C LEU A 86 13.56 -2.05 18.87
N ALA A 87 12.29 -2.10 18.48
CA ALA A 87 11.19 -2.01 19.41
C ALA A 87 11.33 -3.25 20.28
N THR A 88 11.92 -3.06 21.46
CA THR A 88 11.98 -4.07 22.50
C THR A 88 10.54 -4.45 22.76
N ALA A 89 10.15 -5.63 22.28
CA ALA A 89 8.85 -6.22 22.53
C ALA A 89 8.67 -6.31 24.04
N VAL A 90 7.90 -5.37 24.60
CA VAL A 90 7.49 -5.43 26.00
C VAL A 90 6.46 -6.55 26.05
N VAL A 91 6.85 -7.68 26.64
CA VAL A 91 5.97 -8.82 26.91
C VAL A 91 4.88 -8.33 27.87
N GLN A 92 3.70 -8.02 27.35
CA GLN A 92 2.52 -7.81 28.19
C GLN A 92 1.89 -9.17 28.48
N THR A 93 2.18 -9.72 29.65
CA THR A 93 1.40 -10.81 30.25
C THR A 93 0.07 -10.24 30.76
N GLY A 94 -0.95 -10.25 29.91
CA GLY A 94 -2.35 -9.99 30.29
C GLY A 94 -3.10 -11.28 30.64
N PRO A 95 -4.10 -11.27 31.54
CA PRO A 95 -4.68 -12.48 32.13
C PRO A 95 -5.62 -13.24 31.19
N VAL A 96 -5.63 -14.56 31.37
CA VAL A 96 -6.50 -15.58 30.76
C VAL A 96 -8.00 -15.22 30.85
N PRO A 97 -8.82 -15.45 29.80
CA PRO A 97 -10.26 -15.24 29.84
C PRO A 97 -11.01 -16.40 30.53
N ALA A 98 -12.02 -16.06 31.35
CA ALA A 98 -12.96 -17.02 31.95
C ALA A 98 -14.14 -17.36 31.01
N PRO A 99 -14.82 -18.51 31.19
CA PRO A 99 -15.79 -19.04 30.23
C PRO A 99 -17.23 -18.49 30.39
N ARG A 100 -17.96 -18.61 29.28
CA ARG A 100 -19.34 -18.18 28.93
C ARG A 100 -20.45 -18.88 29.76
N PRO A 101 -21.67 -18.31 29.80
CA PRO A 101 -22.89 -19.12 29.73
C PRO A 101 -23.84 -18.74 28.55
N PRO A 102 -24.79 -19.63 28.19
CA PRO A 102 -25.44 -19.67 26.88
C PRO A 102 -26.80 -18.96 26.83
N GLY A 103 -27.21 -18.61 25.61
CA GLY A 103 -28.62 -18.50 25.22
C GLY A 103 -29.08 -17.10 24.83
N HIS A 104 -29.38 -16.91 23.54
CA HIS A 104 -30.73 -16.73 23.01
C HIS A 104 -30.64 -16.40 21.51
N VAL A 105 -31.25 -17.26 20.68
CA VAL A 105 -31.70 -16.88 19.33
C VAL A 105 -32.99 -16.07 19.49
N PRO A 106 -33.18 -15.01 18.67
CA PRO A 106 -34.27 -15.09 17.70
C PRO A 106 -33.94 -14.47 16.34
N ALA A 107 -34.50 -15.06 15.28
CA ALA A 107 -34.66 -14.44 13.96
C ALA A 107 -36.03 -13.71 13.89
N PRO A 108 -36.43 -13.18 12.72
CA PRO A 108 -36.17 -11.84 12.20
C PRO A 108 -37.40 -10.92 12.32
N VAL A 109 -37.21 -9.60 12.44
CA VAL A 109 -38.30 -8.62 12.33
C VAL A 109 -37.86 -7.45 11.44
N VAL A 110 -38.51 -7.32 10.29
CA VAL A 110 -38.59 -6.07 9.51
C VAL A 110 -39.70 -5.21 10.12
N PRO A 111 -39.49 -3.89 10.28
CA PRO A 111 -40.47 -2.96 9.72
C PRO A 111 -39.87 -1.68 9.09
N GLN A 112 -40.26 -1.53 7.83
CA GLN A 112 -40.61 -0.37 7.00
C GLN A 112 -40.61 1.06 7.59
N ASN A 113 -39.95 1.97 6.83
CA ASN A 113 -39.99 3.44 6.77
C ASN A 113 -41.20 4.19 7.37
N VAL A 114 -40.92 5.29 8.11
CA VAL A 114 -41.58 6.60 7.96
C VAL A 114 -40.56 7.71 8.26
N GLY A 115 -40.49 8.73 7.40
CA GLY A 115 -39.35 9.63 7.26
C GLY A 115 -39.23 10.82 8.20
N GLY A 116 -38.06 11.44 8.10
CA GLY A 116 -37.64 12.70 8.72
C GLY A 116 -36.16 12.94 8.44
N LEU A 117 -35.85 13.68 7.37
CA LEU A 117 -34.53 14.29 7.12
C LEU A 117 -34.42 15.61 7.94
N PRO A 118 -33.22 16.15 8.26
CA PRO A 118 -32.04 16.14 7.39
C PRO A 118 -30.66 15.92 8.06
N GLU A 119 -29.64 15.82 7.19
CA GLU A 119 -28.19 15.84 7.44
C GLU A 119 -27.56 14.63 8.15
N GLU A 120 -26.96 13.73 7.35
CA GLU A 120 -25.57 13.29 7.55
C GLU A 120 -25.09 12.46 6.35
N ILE A 121 -24.12 13.02 5.62
CA ILE A 121 -23.07 12.35 4.85
C ILE A 121 -23.53 11.25 3.88
N GLU A 122 -23.62 11.65 2.61
CA GLU A 122 -23.71 10.78 1.44
C GLU A 122 -22.48 9.84 1.36
N HIS A 123 -22.53 8.71 2.06
CA HIS A 123 -21.83 7.51 1.58
C HIS A 123 -22.67 6.90 0.46
N THR A 124 -22.59 7.55 -0.71
CA THR A 124 -23.10 6.99 -1.96
C THR A 124 -22.19 5.82 -2.33
N VAL A 125 -22.44 4.66 -1.72
CA VAL A 125 -21.92 3.37 -2.19
C VAL A 125 -22.68 3.04 -3.47
N TYR A 126 -22.22 3.60 -4.59
CA TYR A 126 -22.68 3.21 -5.91
C TYR A 126 -21.85 2.01 -6.38
N VAL A 127 -22.11 0.82 -5.80
CA VAL A 127 -21.69 -0.42 -6.44
C VAL A 127 -22.81 -0.83 -7.38
N SER A 128 -22.76 -0.36 -8.62
CA SER A 128 -23.54 -0.99 -9.69
C SER A 128 -23.10 -2.44 -9.76
N ARG A 129 -23.97 -3.38 -9.34
CA ARG A 129 -23.74 -4.83 -9.39
C ARG A 129 -23.91 -5.32 -10.83
N PRO A 130 -22.87 -5.89 -11.47
CA PRO A 130 -23.05 -6.51 -12.77
C PRO A 130 -23.40 -7.98 -12.63
N PRO A 131 -23.84 -8.61 -13.73
CA PRO A 131 -24.56 -9.87 -13.68
C PRO A 131 -23.62 -11.00 -13.27
N GLN A 132 -23.89 -11.64 -12.13
CA GLN A 132 -23.53 -13.01 -11.73
C GLN A 132 -22.30 -13.63 -12.42
N LEU A 133 -21.16 -12.94 -12.42
CA LEU A 133 -19.88 -13.55 -12.73
C LEU A 133 -19.37 -14.18 -11.44
N GLN A 134 -18.74 -15.36 -11.52
CA GLN A 134 -18.09 -15.97 -10.36
C GLN A 134 -17.13 -14.95 -9.74
N GLY A 135 -17.54 -14.36 -8.62
CA GLY A 135 -16.73 -13.39 -7.92
C GLY A 135 -15.65 -14.09 -7.10
N TRP A 136 -14.65 -13.34 -6.73
CA TRP A 136 -13.63 -13.75 -5.77
C TRP A 136 -13.86 -12.97 -4.49
N GLN A 137 -13.80 -13.64 -3.35
CA GLN A 137 -13.82 -12.98 -2.06
C GLN A 137 -12.39 -12.90 -1.53
N LEU A 138 -11.98 -11.68 -1.20
CA LEU A 138 -10.73 -11.38 -0.51
C LEU A 138 -11.05 -11.20 0.96
N THR A 139 -10.41 -11.97 1.83
CA THR A 139 -10.55 -11.87 3.29
C THR A 139 -9.24 -11.41 3.88
N PHE A 140 -9.20 -10.18 4.39
CA PHE A 140 -8.01 -9.55 4.95
C PHE A 140 -7.80 -9.95 6.41
N SER A 141 -6.55 -9.96 6.86
CA SER A 141 -6.16 -10.21 8.26
C SER A 141 -6.80 -9.22 9.26
N THR A 142 -7.19 -8.03 8.79
CA THR A 142 -7.92 -7.02 9.58
C THR A 142 -9.38 -7.39 9.84
N GLY A 143 -9.90 -8.47 9.24
CA GLY A 143 -11.30 -8.88 9.31
C GLY A 143 -12.20 -8.25 8.25
N SER A 144 -11.69 -7.34 7.42
CA SER A 144 -12.41 -6.82 6.26
C SER A 144 -12.53 -7.90 5.17
N THR A 145 -13.65 -7.92 4.46
CA THR A 145 -13.85 -8.78 3.28
C THR A 145 -14.31 -7.97 2.09
N ALA A 146 -13.77 -8.25 0.90
CA ALA A 146 -14.17 -7.59 -0.34
C ALA A 146 -14.49 -8.63 -1.42
N THR A 147 -15.62 -8.48 -2.10
CA THR A 147 -15.97 -9.31 -3.25
C THR A 147 -15.62 -8.59 -4.54
N ILE A 148 -14.80 -9.22 -5.37
CA ILE A 148 -14.28 -8.68 -6.62
C ILE A 148 -14.75 -9.53 -7.80
N TRP A 149 -15.00 -8.89 -8.94
CA TRP A 149 -15.48 -9.58 -10.15
C TRP A 149 -14.84 -9.01 -11.43
N GLY A 150 -14.06 -7.93 -11.31
CA GLY A 150 -13.29 -7.30 -12.38
C GLY A 150 -11.85 -6.95 -11.96
N SER A 151 -11.37 -5.80 -12.45
CA SER A 151 -10.06 -5.25 -12.15
C SER A 151 -10.08 -4.31 -10.95
N GLY A 152 -8.95 -4.19 -10.26
CA GLY A 152 -8.90 -3.31 -9.11
C GLY A 152 -7.53 -3.06 -8.54
N LEU A 153 -7.50 -2.13 -7.60
CA LEU A 153 -6.30 -1.68 -6.90
C LEU A 153 -6.42 -1.95 -5.41
N ILE A 154 -5.33 -2.40 -4.80
CA ILE A 154 -5.21 -2.59 -3.35
C ILE A 154 -4.04 -1.76 -2.83
N GLY A 155 -4.25 -1.07 -1.72
CA GLY A 155 -3.19 -0.36 -1.01
C GLY A 155 -3.73 0.39 0.19
N ARG A 156 -2.88 1.14 0.90
CA ARG A 156 -3.36 1.95 2.04
C ARG A 156 -4.14 3.21 1.62
N ARG A 157 -3.79 3.77 0.47
CA ARG A 157 -4.38 4.97 -0.11
C ARG A 157 -4.41 4.84 -1.63
N PRO A 158 -5.15 3.86 -2.16
CA PRO A 158 -5.20 3.64 -3.60
C PRO A 158 -5.94 4.82 -4.25
N ALA A 159 -5.21 5.60 -5.05
CA ALA A 159 -5.80 6.62 -5.89
C ALA A 159 -6.22 5.99 -7.21
N GLN A 160 -7.46 6.25 -7.62
CA GLN A 160 -7.93 5.87 -8.94
C GLN A 160 -7.49 6.93 -9.96
N ASP A 161 -6.99 6.49 -11.12
CA ASP A 161 -6.75 7.39 -12.22
C ASP A 161 -8.09 7.75 -12.88
N ALA A 162 -8.34 9.04 -13.10
CA ALA A 162 -9.56 9.51 -13.76
C ALA A 162 -9.67 9.04 -15.22
N ASN A 163 -8.53 8.77 -15.86
CA ASN A 163 -8.49 8.28 -17.24
C ASN A 163 -8.56 6.76 -17.36
N GLU A 164 -8.34 6.04 -16.26
CA GLU A 164 -8.33 4.59 -16.22
C GLU A 164 -9.10 4.07 -15.00
N PRO A 165 -10.45 4.17 -15.03
CA PRO A 165 -11.25 3.71 -13.92
C PRO A 165 -11.07 2.20 -13.72
N ARG A 166 -10.99 1.80 -12.45
CA ARG A 166 -10.89 0.40 -12.03
C ARG A 166 -12.19 0.01 -11.35
N ASP A 167 -12.62 -1.24 -11.53
CA ASP A 167 -13.90 -1.71 -11.01
C ASP A 167 -13.92 -1.73 -9.48
N HIS A 168 -12.73 -1.89 -8.87
CA HIS A 168 -12.56 -2.01 -7.43
C HIS A 168 -11.39 -1.21 -6.91
N ILE A 169 -11.61 -0.45 -5.85
CA ILE A 169 -10.58 0.25 -5.09
C ILE A 169 -10.68 -0.22 -3.63
N ILE A 170 -9.68 -0.98 -3.18
CA ILE A 170 -9.66 -1.57 -1.84
C ILE A 170 -8.60 -0.85 -1.02
N ALA A 171 -9.05 0.04 -0.15
CA ALA A 171 -8.19 0.70 0.83
C ALA A 171 -8.01 -0.21 2.05
N LEU A 172 -6.76 -0.45 2.43
CA LEU A 172 -6.39 -1.18 3.64
C LEU A 172 -6.01 -0.21 4.74
N ASP A 173 -6.56 -0.43 5.93
CA ASP A 173 -6.07 0.24 7.13
C ASP A 173 -4.80 -0.47 7.59
N ASP A 174 -3.66 0.15 7.29
CA ASP A 174 -2.35 -0.35 7.71
C ASP A 174 -1.61 0.71 8.54
N PRO A 175 -1.81 0.70 9.87
CA PRO A 175 -1.17 1.67 10.77
C PRO A 175 0.35 1.49 10.83
N THR A 176 0.87 0.31 10.45
CA THR A 176 2.31 0.00 10.43
C THR A 176 3.02 0.57 9.19
N ARG A 177 2.27 1.08 8.20
CA ARG A 177 2.76 1.65 6.94
C ARG A 177 3.62 0.70 6.09
N THR A 178 3.49 -0.60 6.29
CA THR A 178 4.14 -1.65 5.51
C THR A 178 3.46 -1.91 4.16
N VAL A 179 2.19 -1.51 4.00
CA VAL A 179 1.48 -1.51 2.72
C VAL A 179 1.70 -0.17 2.02
N SER A 180 1.99 -0.24 0.71
CA SER A 180 2.22 0.93 -0.13
C SER A 180 0.91 1.65 -0.45
N ARG A 181 0.97 2.93 -0.82
CA ARG A 181 -0.23 3.73 -1.21
C ARG A 181 -1.03 3.01 -2.29
N LEU A 182 -0.33 2.56 -3.33
CA LEU A 182 -0.78 1.58 -4.29
C LEU A 182 0.20 0.40 -4.22
N HIS A 183 -0.26 -0.77 -3.78
CA HIS A 183 0.60 -1.94 -3.52
C HIS A 183 0.39 -3.03 -4.57
N LEU A 184 -0.87 -3.42 -4.81
CA LEU A 184 -1.23 -4.39 -5.82
C LEU A 184 -2.24 -3.83 -6.82
N GLU A 185 -2.14 -4.36 -8.02
CA GLU A 185 -3.22 -4.40 -8.99
C GLU A 185 -3.71 -5.84 -9.11
N PHE A 186 -5.01 -6.02 -9.28
CA PHE A 186 -5.60 -7.32 -9.56
C PHE A 186 -6.56 -7.22 -10.73
N GLY A 187 -6.85 -8.38 -11.32
CA GLY A 187 -7.92 -8.48 -12.28
C GLY A 187 -8.40 -9.91 -12.44
N THR A 188 -9.58 -10.03 -13.03
CA THR A 188 -10.14 -11.30 -13.45
C THR A 188 -10.00 -11.41 -14.96
N THR A 189 -9.56 -12.57 -15.43
CA THR A 189 -9.49 -12.88 -16.87
C THR A 189 -9.91 -14.32 -17.03
N GLU A 190 -10.96 -14.55 -17.83
CA GLU A 190 -11.58 -15.88 -18.01
C GLU A 190 -11.99 -16.55 -16.68
N GLY A 191 -12.42 -15.75 -15.70
CA GLY A 191 -12.81 -16.22 -14.36
C GLY A 191 -11.64 -16.55 -13.43
N ARG A 192 -10.39 -16.43 -13.88
CA ARG A 192 -9.18 -16.60 -13.06
C ARG A 192 -8.72 -15.26 -12.50
N LEU A 193 -8.38 -15.24 -11.21
CA LEU A 193 -7.78 -14.08 -10.56
C LEU A 193 -6.29 -14.01 -10.90
N TRP A 194 -5.81 -12.83 -11.26
CA TRP A 194 -4.39 -12.52 -11.30
C TRP A 194 -4.10 -11.30 -10.42
N ILE A 195 -2.88 -11.23 -9.90
CA ILE A 195 -2.35 -10.06 -9.21
C ILE A 195 -1.06 -9.61 -9.89
N ALA A 196 -0.75 -8.33 -9.78
CA ALA A 196 0.52 -7.75 -10.19
C ALA A 196 0.98 -6.76 -9.13
N ASP A 197 2.23 -6.90 -8.71
CA ASP A 197 2.83 -5.97 -7.76
C ASP A 197 3.11 -4.61 -8.43
N ARG A 198 2.62 -3.53 -7.82
CA ARG A 198 2.75 -2.16 -8.36
C ARG A 198 4.05 -1.48 -7.89
N ARG A 199 5.16 -2.23 -7.88
CA ARG A 199 6.47 -1.81 -7.34
C ARG A 199 6.35 -1.41 -5.89
N SER A 200 5.75 -2.29 -5.11
CA SER A 200 5.59 -2.07 -3.67
C SER A 200 6.94 -2.02 -2.96
N ALA A 201 7.00 -1.30 -1.83
CA ALA A 201 8.24 -1.13 -1.08
C ALA A 201 8.69 -2.40 -0.34
N ASN A 202 7.73 -3.22 0.13
CA ASN A 202 7.99 -4.43 0.92
C ASN A 202 7.83 -5.73 0.12
N GLY A 203 7.45 -5.61 -1.16
CA GLY A 203 7.18 -6.74 -2.03
C GLY A 203 5.86 -7.44 -1.71
N THR A 204 5.46 -8.31 -2.63
CA THR A 204 4.31 -9.20 -2.48
C THR A 204 4.78 -10.64 -2.53
N ARG A 205 4.26 -11.49 -1.64
CA ARG A 205 4.49 -12.94 -1.65
C ARG A 205 3.18 -13.69 -1.77
N ILE A 206 3.20 -14.78 -2.53
CA ILE A 206 2.06 -15.70 -2.66
C ILE A 206 2.42 -17.00 -1.96
N VAL A 207 1.63 -17.38 -0.98
CA VAL A 207 1.77 -18.62 -0.23
C VAL A 207 0.67 -19.60 -0.63
N ARG A 208 1.07 -20.76 -1.16
CA ARG A 208 0.19 -21.86 -1.59
C ARG A 208 0.57 -23.14 -0.87
N GLY A 209 -0.03 -23.37 0.29
CA GLY A 209 0.31 -24.50 1.13
C GLY A 209 1.77 -24.41 1.60
N ARG A 210 2.67 -25.15 0.94
CA ARG A 210 4.12 -25.15 1.25
C ARG A 210 4.96 -24.35 0.26
N GLU A 211 4.38 -23.92 -0.85
CA GLU A 211 5.07 -23.12 -1.86
C GLU A 211 4.95 -21.64 -1.51
N VAL A 212 6.07 -20.92 -1.58
CA VAL A 212 6.13 -19.47 -1.43
C VAL A 212 6.75 -18.90 -2.70
N ILE A 213 6.04 -17.98 -3.33
CA ILE A 213 6.45 -17.33 -4.57
C ILE A 213 6.61 -15.84 -4.29
N ASP A 214 7.83 -15.32 -4.41
CA ASP A 214 8.09 -13.88 -4.40
C ASP A 214 7.67 -13.28 -5.75
N CYS A 215 6.75 -12.32 -5.72
CA CYS A 215 6.26 -11.67 -6.93
C CYS A 215 7.29 -10.65 -7.45
N THR A 216 7.67 -10.78 -8.73
CA THR A 216 8.40 -9.71 -9.42
C THR A 216 7.48 -8.51 -9.64
N PRO A 217 7.95 -7.28 -9.38
CA PRO A 217 7.19 -6.07 -9.69
C PRO A 217 6.76 -5.98 -11.15
N ALA A 218 5.51 -5.57 -11.37
CA ALA A 218 4.83 -5.43 -12.66
C ALA A 218 4.60 -6.75 -13.44
N GLU A 219 4.95 -7.90 -12.87
CA GLU A 219 4.64 -9.21 -13.45
C GLU A 219 3.29 -9.73 -12.94
N ARG A 220 2.55 -10.43 -13.81
CA ARG A 220 1.23 -10.98 -13.48
C ARG A 220 1.36 -12.41 -12.97
N TYR A 221 0.81 -12.66 -11.79
CA TYR A 221 0.75 -13.97 -11.18
C TYR A 221 -0.70 -14.43 -11.05
N TRP A 222 -1.01 -15.60 -11.60
CA TRP A 222 -2.32 -16.23 -11.49
C TRP A 222 -2.54 -16.81 -10.12
N ILE A 223 -3.62 -16.47 -9.45
CA ILE A 223 -3.94 -16.86 -8.08
C ILE A 223 -4.99 -17.97 -8.08
N ALA A 224 -4.71 -19.04 -7.32
CA ALA A 224 -5.65 -20.13 -7.09
C ALA A 224 -6.52 -19.85 -5.85
N PRO A 225 -7.77 -20.35 -5.79
CA PRO A 225 -8.58 -20.26 -4.57
C PRO A 225 -7.87 -20.92 -3.38
N GLY A 226 -7.97 -20.31 -2.21
CA GLY A 226 -7.29 -20.72 -0.98
C GLY A 226 -5.85 -20.23 -0.85
N SER A 227 -5.32 -19.50 -1.83
CA SER A 227 -3.99 -18.87 -1.71
C SER A 227 -4.02 -17.77 -0.64
N LEU A 228 -2.92 -17.65 0.10
CA LEU A 228 -2.65 -16.53 1.00
C LEU A 228 -1.68 -15.58 0.28
N ILE A 229 -1.97 -14.29 0.29
CA ILE A 229 -1.11 -13.26 -0.26
C ILE A 229 -0.63 -12.39 0.89
N GLU A 230 0.68 -12.21 0.95
CA GLU A 230 1.36 -11.39 1.95
C GLU A 230 1.84 -10.09 1.28
N MET A 231 1.53 -8.97 1.92
CA MET A 231 1.84 -7.61 1.48
C MET A 231 2.38 -6.83 2.67
N GLY A 232 3.69 -6.75 2.83
CA GLY A 232 4.28 -6.25 4.09
C GLY A 232 3.79 -7.07 5.28
N ASP A 233 3.20 -6.41 6.28
CA ASP A 233 2.66 -7.08 7.49
C ASP A 233 1.17 -7.46 7.36
N GLN A 234 0.52 -7.08 6.25
CA GLN A 234 -0.87 -7.44 5.99
C GLN A 234 -0.94 -8.69 5.11
N THR A 235 -1.95 -9.51 5.37
CA THR A 235 -2.21 -10.69 4.55
C THR A 235 -3.67 -10.75 4.15
N PHE A 236 -3.95 -11.40 3.03
CA PHE A 236 -5.32 -11.74 2.66
C PHE A 236 -5.39 -13.12 2.02
N THR A 237 -6.50 -13.80 2.30
CA THR A 237 -6.84 -15.05 1.66
C THR A 237 -7.85 -14.81 0.56
N VAL A 238 -7.77 -15.63 -0.48
CA VAL A 238 -8.70 -15.59 -1.62
C VAL A 238 -9.59 -16.81 -1.62
N SER A 239 -10.88 -16.64 -1.78
CA SER A 239 -11.84 -17.72 -1.98
C SER A 239 -12.75 -17.38 -3.17
N LEU A 240 -13.40 -18.40 -3.72
CA LEU A 240 -14.48 -18.16 -4.68
C LEU A 240 -15.69 -17.64 -3.90
N SER A 241 -16.29 -16.55 -4.35
CA SER A 241 -17.57 -16.09 -3.81
C SER A 241 -18.68 -16.83 -4.53
N GLU A 242 -19.59 -17.46 -3.78
CA GLU A 242 -20.77 -18.08 -4.38
C GLU A 242 -21.68 -16.97 -4.93
N GLY A 243 -21.86 -16.95 -6.26
CA GLY A 243 -22.84 -16.08 -6.91
C GLY A 243 -24.25 -16.49 -6.47
N ARG A 244 -25.04 -15.53 -5.97
CA ARG A 244 -26.44 -15.74 -5.59
C ARG A 244 -27.36 -14.91 -6.48
#